data_AF-G1FKJ1-F1
#
_entry.id   AF-G1FKJ1-F1
#
_cell.length_a   1.000
_cell.length_b   1.000
_cell.length_c   1.000
_cell.angle_alpha   90.00
_cell.angle_beta   90.00
_cell.angle_gamma   90.00
#
_symmetry.space_group_name_H-M   'P 1'
#
loop_
_entity.id
_entity.type
_entity.pdbx_description
1 polymer ?
#
loop_
_entity_poly.entity_id
_entity_poly.type
_entity_poly.pdbx_seq_one_letter_code
_entity_poly.pdbx_strand_id
1 'polypeptide(L)'
;MRLLPLRQKKSHLMEVQLNGGSISDKVDWAREKLEQAVPVNNVFTQDEMIDVIGITKGHGYKGVTSRWHTKKLPRKTHRGLRKVACIGAWHPARVAFSVARAGQKGYHHRTEINKKIYKIGQGYHTKDGKLVKNNASTEYDLSNKSINPLGGFVHYGDVTNDFVMVKGCVVGTKKRVLTLRKSLLVQTSRRALEKIDLKFIDTTSKFGHGRFQTVEEKKAFMGPLKKDRVTKEETA
;
A
#
# COMPACT_ATOMS: atom_id res chain seq x y z
N MET A 1 5.47 20.68 -11.67
CA MET A 1 6.08 19.33 -11.81
C MET A 1 5.08 18.26 -11.38
N ARG A 2 5.11 17.06 -11.97
CA ARG A 2 4.30 15.91 -11.47
C ARG A 2 5.11 15.15 -10.43
N LEU A 3 4.59 15.05 -9.21
CA LEU A 3 5.24 14.30 -8.14
C LEU A 3 4.92 12.78 -8.20
N LEU A 4 3.74 12.41 -8.69
CA LEU A 4 3.30 11.01 -8.75
C LEU A 4 3.39 10.44 -10.17
N PRO A 5 3.82 9.17 -10.36
CA PRO A 5 3.89 8.50 -11.66
C PRO A 5 2.50 8.00 -12.13
N LEU A 6 1.45 8.80 -11.91
CA LEU A 6 0.07 8.46 -12.25
C LEU A 6 -0.38 9.22 -13.50
N ARG A 7 -1.32 8.60 -14.24
CA ARG A 7 -1.97 9.25 -15.39
C ARG A 7 -2.87 10.40 -14.96
N GLN A 8 -3.56 10.24 -13.84
CA GLN A 8 -4.48 11.23 -13.29
C GLN A 8 -3.73 12.50 -12.89
N LYS A 9 -4.25 13.66 -13.29
CA LYS A 9 -3.75 14.98 -12.88
C LYS A 9 -4.60 15.64 -11.80
N LYS A 10 -5.90 15.33 -11.76
CA LYS A 10 -6.85 15.87 -10.79
C LYS A 10 -6.45 15.44 -9.37
N SER A 11 -6.34 16.39 -8.45
CA SER A 11 -6.03 16.13 -7.05
C SER A 11 -7.21 15.49 -6.31
N HIS A 12 -6.90 14.84 -5.19
CA HIS A 12 -7.90 14.39 -4.22
C HIS A 12 -7.97 15.42 -3.09
N LEU A 13 -9.16 15.90 -2.79
CA LEU A 13 -9.42 16.79 -1.66
C LEU A 13 -9.96 15.96 -0.48
N MET A 14 -9.59 16.36 0.74
CA MET A 14 -10.02 15.69 1.97
C MET A 14 -10.09 16.73 3.09
N GLU A 15 -11.10 16.61 3.93
CA GLU A 15 -11.16 17.32 5.21
C GLU A 15 -10.44 16.52 6.28
N VAL A 16 -9.57 17.19 7.04
CA VAL A 16 -8.80 16.58 8.13
C VAL A 16 -9.13 17.35 9.41
N GLN A 17 -9.66 16.64 10.40
CA GLN A 17 -10.03 17.23 11.68
C GLN A 17 -8.77 17.60 12.50
N LEU A 18 -8.75 18.83 13.02
CA LEU A 18 -7.72 19.30 13.96
C LEU A 18 -8.13 19.01 15.41
N ASN A 19 -7.29 18.26 16.12
CA ASN A 19 -7.48 17.86 17.51
C ASN A 19 -6.40 18.49 18.41
N GLY A 20 -6.74 18.71 19.69
CA GLY A 20 -5.89 19.41 20.67
C GLY A 20 -6.15 20.92 20.72
N GLY A 21 -5.91 21.55 21.88
CA GLY A 21 -6.09 22.99 22.09
C GLY A 21 -7.55 23.47 22.14
N SER A 22 -7.71 24.78 22.36
CA SER A 22 -9.00 25.46 22.30
C SER A 22 -9.45 25.72 20.85
N ILE A 23 -10.67 26.23 20.66
CA ILE A 23 -11.17 26.53 19.30
C ILE A 23 -10.36 27.65 18.65
N SER A 24 -9.99 28.70 19.38
CA SER A 24 -9.17 29.80 18.87
C SER A 24 -7.82 29.28 18.39
N ASP A 25 -7.14 28.45 19.20
CA ASP A 25 -5.83 27.90 18.86
C ASP A 25 -5.88 27.09 17.56
N LYS A 26 -6.94 26.31 17.35
CA LYS A 26 -7.14 25.53 16.12
C LYS A 26 -7.34 26.41 14.91
N VAL A 27 -8.11 27.50 15.04
CA VAL A 27 -8.38 28.44 13.94
C VAL A 27 -7.09 29.18 13.57
N ASP A 28 -6.35 29.65 14.56
CA ASP A 28 -5.08 30.34 14.34
C ASP A 28 -4.05 29.42 13.67
N TRP A 29 -3.93 28.18 14.15
CA TRP A 29 -3.06 27.18 13.53
C TRP A 29 -3.47 26.84 12.09
N ALA A 30 -4.78 26.66 11.84
CA ALA A 30 -5.30 26.37 10.50
C ALA A 30 -5.04 27.53 9.54
N ARG A 31 -5.17 28.77 10.01
CA ARG A 31 -4.87 29.99 9.25
C ARG A 31 -3.38 30.11 8.95
N GLU A 32 -2.52 29.81 9.92
CA GLU A 32 -1.06 29.80 9.74
C GLU A 32 -0.63 28.78 8.69
N LYS A 33 -1.24 27.59 8.67
CA LYS A 33 -0.92 26.50 7.72
C LYS A 33 -1.68 26.57 6.39
N LEU A 34 -2.52 27.58 6.20
CA LEU A 34 -3.24 27.80 4.95
C LEU A 34 -2.23 28.04 3.81
N GLU A 35 -2.48 27.45 2.64
CA GLU A 35 -1.59 27.49 1.46
C GLU A 35 -0.19 26.86 1.65
N GLN A 36 0.07 26.22 2.79
CA GLN A 36 1.35 25.53 3.06
C GLN A 36 1.24 24.01 2.85
N ALA A 37 2.38 23.38 2.59
CA ALA A 37 2.48 21.93 2.52
C ALA A 37 2.62 21.33 3.93
N VAL A 38 1.84 20.28 4.22
CA VAL A 38 1.96 19.49 5.45
C VAL A 38 2.53 18.11 5.10
N PRO A 39 3.80 17.83 5.47
CA PRO A 39 4.44 16.54 5.18
C PRO A 39 3.95 15.43 6.13
N VAL A 40 4.13 14.18 5.73
CA VAL A 40 3.60 13.01 6.45
C VAL A 40 4.24 12.80 7.82
N ASN A 41 5.50 13.17 7.98
CA ASN A 41 6.25 13.09 9.24
C ASN A 41 5.76 14.07 10.31
N ASN A 42 5.07 15.16 9.92
CA ASN A 42 4.43 16.07 10.86
C ASN A 42 3.11 15.49 11.40
N VAL A 43 2.50 14.53 10.68
CA VAL A 43 1.23 13.92 11.05
C VAL A 43 1.46 12.61 11.79
N PHE A 44 2.30 11.72 11.27
CA PHE A 44 2.53 10.39 11.82
C PHE A 44 3.97 10.22 12.29
N THR A 45 4.16 9.34 13.27
CA THR A 45 5.49 8.98 13.76
C THR A 45 5.84 7.54 13.41
N GLN A 46 7.14 7.25 13.44
CA GLN A 46 7.64 5.88 13.36
C GLN A 46 7.03 5.00 14.46
N ASP A 47 6.84 3.71 14.19
CA ASP A 47 6.28 2.69 15.11
C ASP A 47 4.82 2.90 15.54
N GLU A 48 4.16 3.94 15.05
CA GLU A 48 2.78 4.24 15.37
C GLU A 48 1.81 3.22 14.76
N MET A 49 0.75 2.90 15.50
CA MET A 49 -0.39 2.13 14.99
C MET A 49 -1.41 3.10 14.38
N ILE A 50 -1.69 2.90 13.09
CA ILE A 50 -2.65 3.71 12.33
C ILE A 50 -3.80 2.84 11.81
N ASP A 51 -4.87 3.50 11.36
CA ASP A 51 -5.96 2.86 10.64
C ASP A 51 -5.87 3.23 9.16
N VAL A 52 -6.07 2.24 8.29
CA VAL A 52 -6.08 2.42 6.83
C VAL A 52 -7.51 2.28 6.33
N ILE A 53 -8.00 3.34 5.69
CA ILE A 53 -9.33 3.42 5.13
C ILE A 53 -9.21 3.45 3.60
N GLY A 54 -10.02 2.64 2.93
CA GLY A 54 -10.03 2.62 1.49
C GLY A 54 -11.07 1.70 0.88
N ILE A 55 -11.10 1.72 -0.45
CA ILE A 55 -11.95 0.84 -1.23
C ILE A 55 -11.18 -0.43 -1.54
N THR A 56 -11.79 -1.59 -1.30
CA THR A 56 -11.22 -2.92 -1.59
C THR A 56 -11.12 -3.21 -3.10
N LYS A 57 -10.27 -4.16 -3.51
CA LYS A 57 -10.17 -4.56 -4.92
C LYS A 57 -11.52 -5.06 -5.44
N GLY A 58 -11.96 -4.55 -6.59
CA GLY A 58 -13.20 -4.96 -7.23
C GLY A 58 -13.05 -6.31 -7.92
N HIS A 59 -14.07 -7.15 -7.82
CA HIS A 59 -14.16 -8.44 -8.52
C HIS A 59 -15.43 -8.58 -9.38
N GLY A 60 -16.30 -7.56 -9.41
CA GLY A 60 -17.53 -7.53 -10.21
C GLY A 60 -18.60 -8.47 -9.67
N TYR A 61 -19.51 -8.90 -10.55
CA TYR A 61 -20.57 -9.86 -10.22
C TYR A 61 -20.00 -11.26 -10.00
N LYS A 62 -20.27 -11.85 -8.83
CA LYS A 62 -19.80 -13.20 -8.46
C LYS A 62 -20.92 -14.05 -7.86
N GLY A 63 -20.85 -15.36 -8.13
CA GLY A 63 -21.72 -16.36 -7.53
C GLY A 63 -21.47 -16.58 -6.03
N VAL A 64 -22.40 -17.24 -5.36
CA VAL A 64 -22.41 -17.47 -3.90
C VAL A 64 -21.15 -18.15 -3.37
N THR A 65 -20.62 -19.15 -4.09
CA THR A 65 -19.39 -19.85 -3.67
C THR A 65 -18.18 -18.92 -3.63
N SER A 66 -18.07 -17.96 -4.56
CA SER A 66 -16.93 -17.03 -4.56
C SER A 66 -17.17 -15.86 -3.60
N ARG A 67 -18.40 -15.34 -3.53
CA ARG A 67 -18.75 -14.15 -2.73
C ARG A 67 -18.88 -14.44 -1.24
N TRP A 68 -19.52 -15.55 -0.89
CA TRP A 68 -19.88 -15.93 0.48
C TRP A 68 -19.18 -17.21 0.95
N HIS A 69 -18.31 -17.79 0.12
CA HIS A 69 -17.52 -18.99 0.48
C HIS A 69 -18.37 -20.21 0.86
N THR A 70 -19.57 -20.35 0.31
CA THR A 70 -20.45 -21.50 0.56
C THR A 70 -19.83 -22.80 0.02
N LYS A 71 -20.08 -23.92 0.71
CA LYS A 71 -19.66 -25.25 0.25
C LYS A 71 -20.23 -25.55 -1.15
N LYS A 72 -19.40 -26.09 -2.03
CA LYS A 72 -19.85 -26.57 -3.36
C LYS A 72 -20.70 -27.82 -3.20
N LEU A 73 -21.72 -27.97 -4.04
CA LEU A 73 -22.53 -29.18 -4.10
C LEU A 73 -21.76 -30.33 -4.78
N PRO A 74 -22.22 -31.58 -4.62
CA PRO A 74 -21.59 -32.75 -5.26
C PRO A 74 -21.48 -32.63 -6.79
N ARG A 75 -20.50 -33.32 -7.36
CA ARG A 75 -20.21 -33.28 -8.81
C ARG A 75 -21.42 -33.61 -9.69
N LYS A 76 -22.26 -34.55 -9.26
CA LYS A 76 -23.44 -35.04 -10.02
C LYS A 76 -24.70 -34.18 -9.84
N THR A 77 -24.58 -32.97 -9.25
CA THR A 77 -25.74 -32.09 -9.04
C THR A 77 -26.28 -31.56 -10.37
N HIS A 78 -27.54 -31.86 -10.68
CA HIS A 78 -28.22 -31.29 -11.84
C HIS A 78 -28.43 -29.77 -11.70
N ARG A 79 -28.33 -29.04 -12.82
CA ARG A 79 -28.38 -27.56 -12.89
C ARG A 79 -27.31 -26.86 -12.03
N GLY A 80 -26.08 -27.37 -12.08
CA GLY A 80 -24.89 -26.72 -11.54
C GLY A 80 -24.68 -26.86 -10.03
N LEU A 81 -23.41 -26.91 -9.64
CA LEU A 81 -22.97 -27.24 -8.28
C LEU A 81 -22.49 -26.04 -7.44
N ARG A 82 -22.37 -24.84 -8.04
CA ARG A 82 -21.83 -23.63 -7.38
C ARG A 82 -22.95 -22.70 -6.89
N LYS A 83 -23.88 -23.26 -6.13
CA LYS A 83 -25.09 -22.59 -5.63
C LYS A 83 -25.36 -22.97 -4.17
N VAL A 84 -26.25 -22.22 -3.52
CA VAL A 84 -26.88 -22.65 -2.28
C VAL A 84 -28.05 -23.55 -2.66
N ALA A 85 -28.22 -24.69 -1.98
CA ALA A 85 -29.27 -25.66 -2.32
C ALA A 85 -30.66 -25.19 -1.87
N CYS A 86 -30.85 -24.97 -0.56
CA CYS A 86 -32.09 -24.45 0.02
C CYS A 86 -31.91 -22.98 0.44
N ILE A 87 -32.81 -22.10 0.01
CA ILE A 87 -32.74 -20.64 0.26
C ILE A 87 -33.66 -20.16 1.39
N GLY A 88 -34.45 -21.04 2.00
CA GLY A 88 -35.39 -20.72 3.06
C GLY A 88 -36.43 -21.83 3.26
N ALA A 89 -37.09 -21.81 4.42
CA ALA A 89 -38.26 -22.66 4.68
C ALA A 89 -39.49 -22.15 3.93
N TRP A 90 -40.60 -22.91 3.98
CA TRP A 90 -41.87 -22.47 3.42
C TRP A 90 -42.42 -21.23 4.14
N HIS A 91 -42.45 -21.28 5.47
CA HIS A 91 -42.86 -20.16 6.32
C HIS A 91 -41.64 -19.70 7.13
N PRO A 92 -41.24 -18.42 7.08
CA PRO A 92 -41.88 -17.30 6.38
C PRO A 92 -41.74 -17.36 4.86
N ALA A 93 -42.81 -16.99 4.13
CA ALA A 93 -42.91 -17.05 2.66
C ALA A 93 -42.12 -15.94 1.94
N ARG A 94 -40.86 -15.75 2.32
CA ARG A 94 -39.92 -14.78 1.75
C ARG A 94 -38.49 -15.26 1.92
N VAL A 95 -37.62 -14.88 0.98
CA VAL A 95 -36.18 -15.12 1.12
C VAL A 95 -35.59 -14.09 2.08
N ALA A 96 -34.96 -14.55 3.16
CA ALA A 96 -34.34 -13.66 4.14
C ALA A 96 -33.07 -12.98 3.61
N PHE A 97 -32.79 -11.77 4.10
CA PHE A 97 -31.60 -11.00 3.71
C PHE A 97 -30.27 -11.66 4.15
N SER A 98 -30.31 -12.49 5.19
CA SER A 98 -29.16 -13.23 5.71
C SER A 98 -28.70 -14.36 4.77
N VAL A 99 -29.54 -14.75 3.80
CA VAL A 99 -29.24 -15.84 2.87
C VAL A 99 -28.20 -15.39 1.85
N ALA A 100 -27.16 -16.22 1.67
CA ALA A 100 -26.10 -15.95 0.69
C ALA A 100 -26.66 -15.94 -0.75
N ARG A 101 -26.59 -14.78 -1.41
CA ARG A 101 -26.97 -14.60 -2.83
C ARG A 101 -25.81 -14.10 -3.69
N ALA A 102 -25.84 -14.44 -4.98
CA ALA A 102 -24.90 -13.92 -5.97
C ALA A 102 -25.06 -12.39 -6.10
N GLY A 103 -23.99 -11.71 -6.51
CA GLY A 103 -23.99 -10.26 -6.63
C GLY A 103 -22.59 -9.66 -6.63
N GLN A 104 -22.50 -8.36 -6.38
CA GLN A 104 -21.24 -7.64 -6.32
C GLN A 104 -20.28 -8.24 -5.26
N LYS A 105 -19.03 -8.47 -5.67
CA LYS A 105 -17.92 -8.83 -4.77
C LYS A 105 -16.80 -7.81 -4.90
N GLY A 106 -16.41 -7.22 -3.77
CA GLY A 106 -15.33 -6.25 -3.70
C GLY A 106 -15.74 -4.87 -4.20
N TYR A 107 -14.78 -3.93 -4.21
CA TYR A 107 -15.08 -2.50 -4.35
C TYR A 107 -15.97 -1.96 -3.20
N HIS A 108 -15.83 -2.57 -2.02
CA HIS A 108 -16.49 -2.10 -0.80
C HIS A 108 -15.55 -1.19 -0.02
N HIS A 109 -16.11 -0.17 0.63
CA HIS A 109 -15.42 0.65 1.62
C HIS A 109 -15.07 -0.18 2.87
N ARG A 110 -13.82 -0.12 3.33
CA ARG A 110 -13.34 -0.82 4.53
C ARG A 110 -12.37 0.05 5.31
N THR A 111 -12.40 -0.13 6.63
CA THR A 111 -11.46 0.44 7.59
C THR A 111 -10.72 -0.72 8.24
N GLU A 112 -9.42 -0.81 8.02
CA GLU A 112 -8.55 -1.78 8.68
C GLU A 112 -7.74 -1.07 9.76
N ILE A 113 -7.99 -1.42 11.03
CA ILE A 113 -7.32 -0.82 12.18
C ILE A 113 -5.97 -1.47 12.48
N ASN A 114 -5.18 -0.83 13.34
CA ASN A 114 -3.97 -1.43 13.94
C ASN A 114 -2.90 -1.84 12.92
N LYS A 115 -2.70 -1.00 11.90
CA LYS A 115 -1.64 -1.13 10.92
C LYS A 115 -0.41 -0.38 11.42
N LYS A 116 0.67 -1.13 11.70
CA LYS A 116 1.90 -0.55 12.26
C LYS A 116 2.75 0.10 11.19
N ILE A 117 3.22 1.31 11.44
CA ILE A 117 4.23 1.98 10.61
C ILE A 117 5.60 1.38 10.95
N TYR A 118 6.29 0.89 9.94
CA TYR A 118 7.65 0.34 10.02
C TYR A 118 8.73 1.30 9.52
N LYS A 119 8.38 2.25 8.67
CA LYS A 119 9.31 3.29 8.19
C LYS A 119 8.52 4.46 7.66
N ILE A 120 8.86 5.67 8.08
CA ILE A 120 8.54 6.89 7.32
C ILE A 120 9.78 7.22 6.51
N GLY A 121 9.75 6.88 5.22
CA GLY A 121 10.88 7.05 4.32
C GLY A 121 10.85 8.41 3.65
N GLN A 122 12.00 9.06 3.61
CA GLN A 122 12.18 10.33 2.91
C GLN A 122 12.24 10.11 1.39
N GLY A 123 11.63 11.03 0.65
CA GLY A 123 11.78 11.10 -0.80
C GLY A 123 13.22 11.39 -1.25
N TYR A 124 13.41 11.36 -2.56
CA TYR A 124 14.65 11.78 -3.17
C TYR A 124 14.89 13.25 -2.86
N HIS A 125 16.06 13.55 -2.30
CA HIS A 125 16.44 14.89 -1.89
C HIS A 125 17.89 15.16 -2.27
N THR A 126 18.24 16.44 -2.44
CA THR A 126 19.60 16.84 -2.75
C THR A 126 20.31 17.21 -1.47
N LYS A 127 21.47 16.58 -1.22
CA LYS A 127 22.38 16.94 -0.13
C LYS A 127 23.77 17.15 -0.73
N ASP A 128 24.39 18.30 -0.44
CA ASP A 128 25.72 18.65 -0.94
C ASP A 128 25.83 18.58 -2.49
N GLY A 129 24.78 19.00 -3.19
CA GLY A 129 24.68 18.95 -4.65
C GLY A 129 24.47 17.55 -5.25
N LYS A 130 24.45 16.50 -4.43
CA LYS A 130 24.23 15.11 -4.86
C LYS A 130 22.81 14.65 -4.55
N LEU A 131 22.20 13.94 -5.50
CA LEU A 131 20.87 13.38 -5.34
C LEU A 131 20.94 12.11 -4.48
N VAL A 132 20.40 12.20 -3.27
CA VAL A 132 20.33 11.12 -2.29
C VAL A 132 19.05 10.32 -2.51
N LYS A 133 19.20 9.01 -2.78
CA LYS A 133 18.10 8.08 -3.11
C LYS A 133 18.05 6.86 -2.21
N ASN A 134 18.94 6.76 -1.22
CA ASN A 134 19.13 5.59 -0.35
C ASN A 134 18.03 5.41 0.71
N ASN A 135 16.76 5.55 0.33
CA ASN A 135 15.64 5.47 1.28
C ASN A 135 15.28 4.04 1.72
N ALA A 136 15.97 3.02 1.21
CA ALA A 136 15.90 1.63 1.69
C ALA A 136 17.20 1.12 2.33
N SER A 137 18.22 1.97 2.51
CA SER A 137 19.35 1.62 3.37
C SER A 137 18.91 1.58 4.83
N THR A 138 19.57 0.75 5.61
CA THR A 138 19.38 0.59 7.06
C THR A 138 20.72 0.76 7.77
N GLU A 139 20.73 0.79 9.10
CA GLU A 139 21.99 0.85 9.86
C GLU A 139 22.85 -0.42 9.68
N TYR A 140 22.20 -1.55 9.40
CA TYR A 140 22.84 -2.85 9.19
C TYR A 140 23.18 -3.14 7.72
N ASP A 141 22.52 -2.46 6.78
CA ASP A 141 22.71 -2.61 5.34
C ASP A 141 22.95 -1.23 4.71
N LEU A 142 24.24 -0.90 4.58
CA LEU A 142 24.75 0.37 4.06
C LEU A 142 24.69 0.47 2.52
N SER A 143 24.06 -0.50 1.84
CA SER A 143 23.93 -0.45 0.38
C SER A 143 23.16 0.81 -0.05
N ASN A 144 23.69 1.51 -1.06
CA ASN A 144 23.07 2.70 -1.62
C ASN A 144 21.89 2.32 -2.54
N LYS A 145 20.77 1.93 -1.92
CA LYS A 145 19.57 1.47 -2.63
C LYS A 145 18.32 2.24 -2.23
N SER A 146 17.49 2.52 -3.23
CA SER A 146 16.15 3.08 -3.00
C SER A 146 15.14 1.99 -2.69
N ILE A 147 13.97 2.38 -2.16
CA ILE A 147 12.82 1.52 -1.90
C ILE A 147 12.25 0.88 -3.18
N ASN A 148 12.60 1.43 -4.34
CA ASN A 148 12.15 0.91 -5.62
C ASN A 148 12.86 -0.41 -5.92
N PRO A 149 12.11 -1.49 -6.20
CA PRO A 149 12.70 -2.74 -6.63
C PRO A 149 13.32 -2.59 -8.02
N LEU A 150 14.19 -3.52 -8.41
CA LEU A 150 14.72 -3.56 -9.77
C LEU A 150 13.59 -3.60 -10.83
N GLY A 151 13.56 -2.59 -11.69
CA GLY A 151 12.51 -2.41 -12.71
C GLY A 151 11.27 -1.65 -12.23
N GLY A 152 11.28 -1.10 -11.01
CA GLY A 152 10.20 -0.31 -10.42
C GLY A 152 9.04 -1.15 -9.88
N PHE A 153 8.11 -0.52 -9.16
CA PHE A 153 6.95 -1.23 -8.64
C PHE A 153 5.98 -1.62 -9.77
N VAL A 154 5.77 -2.93 -9.94
CA VAL A 154 4.95 -3.51 -11.02
C VAL A 154 3.53 -2.91 -11.03
N HIS A 155 3.16 -2.30 -12.15
CA HIS A 155 1.89 -1.56 -12.38
C HIS A 155 1.72 -0.28 -11.55
N TYR A 156 2.73 0.20 -10.83
CA TYR A 156 2.73 1.47 -10.13
C TYR A 156 3.66 2.48 -10.82
N GLY A 157 4.97 2.18 -10.87
CA GLY A 157 6.04 3.11 -11.26
C GLY A 157 7.06 3.26 -10.13
N ASP A 158 7.82 4.35 -10.15
CA ASP A 158 8.82 4.63 -9.11
C ASP A 158 8.28 5.53 -8.01
N VAL A 159 8.64 5.22 -6.77
CA VAL A 159 8.38 6.03 -5.58
C VAL A 159 9.56 6.96 -5.36
N THR A 160 9.36 8.25 -5.62
CA THR A 160 10.39 9.30 -5.48
C THR A 160 10.12 10.26 -4.33
N ASN A 161 8.92 10.26 -3.76
CA ASN A 161 8.52 11.13 -2.66
C ASN A 161 8.54 10.38 -1.33
N ASP A 162 8.17 11.08 -0.27
CA ASP A 162 7.99 10.46 1.04
C ASP A 162 6.98 9.30 0.98
N PHE A 163 7.25 8.27 1.77
CA PHE A 163 6.40 7.08 1.82
C PHE A 163 6.27 6.55 3.25
N VAL A 164 5.20 5.80 3.47
CA VAL A 164 4.98 5.08 4.73
C VAL A 164 5.03 3.58 4.42
N MET A 165 5.97 2.88 5.04
CA MET A 165 6.03 1.43 5.03
C MET A 165 5.13 0.91 6.16
N VAL A 166 4.12 0.13 5.81
CA VAL A 166 3.14 -0.42 6.75
C VAL A 166 3.29 -1.92 6.87
N LYS A 167 3.16 -2.46 8.08
CA LYS A 167 3.18 -3.91 8.34
C LYS A 167 2.00 -4.61 7.67
N GLY A 168 2.31 -5.59 6.82
CA GLY A 168 1.32 -6.50 6.23
C GLY A 168 0.64 -5.92 4.99
N CYS A 169 -0.51 -6.50 4.62
CA CYS A 169 -1.30 -6.03 3.48
C CYS A 169 -2.24 -4.88 3.88
N VAL A 170 -2.66 -4.11 2.87
CA VAL A 170 -3.70 -3.08 2.98
C VAL A 170 -4.74 -3.27 1.88
N VAL A 171 -5.93 -2.72 2.07
CA VAL A 171 -6.99 -2.76 1.07
C VAL A 171 -6.58 -2.06 -0.22
N GLY A 172 -7.08 -2.57 -1.35
CA GLY A 172 -7.06 -1.84 -2.60
C GLY A 172 -6.26 -2.48 -3.74
N THR A 173 -6.21 -1.78 -4.86
CA THR A 173 -5.29 -2.10 -5.96
C THR A 173 -4.07 -1.20 -5.86
N LYS A 174 -3.03 -1.54 -6.61
CA LYS A 174 -1.93 -0.61 -6.90
C LYS A 174 -2.50 0.70 -7.48
N LYS A 175 -1.82 1.83 -7.24
CA LYS A 175 -2.24 3.19 -7.64
C LYS A 175 -3.53 3.70 -6.97
N ARG A 176 -4.04 3.01 -5.94
CA ARG A 176 -5.24 3.42 -5.22
C ARG A 176 -4.90 4.44 -4.14
N VAL A 177 -5.68 5.52 -4.09
CA VAL A 177 -5.66 6.43 -2.95
C VAL A 177 -6.15 5.70 -1.69
N LEU A 178 -5.41 5.86 -0.60
CA LEU A 178 -5.74 5.33 0.72
C LEU A 178 -5.69 6.47 1.71
N THR A 179 -6.60 6.44 2.68
CA THR A 179 -6.66 7.41 3.75
C THR A 179 -6.05 6.79 5.00
N LEU A 180 -5.04 7.44 5.55
CA LEU A 180 -4.42 7.06 6.81
C LEU A 180 -5.03 7.90 7.92
N ARG A 181 -5.45 7.26 9.01
CA ARG A 181 -6.03 7.93 10.17
C ARG A 181 -5.27 7.54 11.42
N LYS A 182 -5.10 8.47 12.35
CA LYS A 182 -4.69 8.18 13.73
C LYS A 182 -5.61 7.12 14.34
N SER A 183 -5.06 6.22 15.15
CA SER A 183 -5.87 5.22 15.83
C SER A 183 -6.85 5.90 16.78
N LEU A 184 -8.09 5.39 16.84
CA LEU A 184 -9.09 5.83 17.82
C LEU A 184 -8.92 5.15 19.18
N LEU A 185 -8.05 4.13 19.26
CA LEU A 185 -7.83 3.33 20.45
C LEU A 185 -6.54 3.78 21.14
N VAL A 186 -6.56 3.79 22.47
CA VAL A 186 -5.34 3.94 23.26
C VAL A 186 -4.52 2.66 23.12
N GLN A 187 -3.30 2.79 22.60
CA GLN A 187 -2.42 1.66 22.32
C GLN A 187 -1.57 1.34 23.55
N THR A 188 -1.94 0.29 24.29
CA THR A 188 -1.23 -0.13 25.52
C THR A 188 -0.52 -1.46 25.40
N SER A 189 -0.83 -2.25 24.36
CA SER A 189 -0.27 -3.59 24.22
C SER A 189 1.24 -3.55 23.89
N ARG A 190 2.00 -4.49 24.46
CA ARG A 190 3.44 -4.64 24.15
C ARG A 190 3.72 -4.74 22.65
N ARG A 191 2.86 -5.47 21.92
CA ARG A 191 2.95 -5.60 20.46
C ARG A 191 2.73 -4.28 19.72
N ALA A 192 1.84 -3.42 20.20
CA ALA A 192 1.60 -2.10 19.61
C ALA A 192 2.80 -1.17 19.87
N LEU A 193 3.35 -1.19 21.07
CA LEU A 193 4.43 -0.29 21.52
C LEU A 193 5.85 -0.73 21.16
N GLU A 194 6.02 -1.93 20.57
CA GLU A 194 7.31 -2.46 20.12
C GLU A 194 8.03 -1.47 19.18
N LYS A 195 9.29 -1.15 19.45
CA LYS A 195 10.09 -0.32 18.54
C LYS A 195 10.60 -1.16 17.38
N ILE A 196 10.45 -0.70 16.14
CA ILE A 196 10.86 -1.46 14.96
C ILE A 196 12.20 -0.94 14.44
N ASP A 197 13.19 -1.82 14.51
CA ASP A 197 14.50 -1.62 13.91
C ASP A 197 14.67 -2.55 12.70
N LEU A 198 14.69 -1.97 11.50
CA LEU A 198 14.77 -2.71 10.25
C LEU A 198 16.22 -3.03 9.90
N LYS A 199 16.55 -4.32 9.82
CA LYS A 199 17.90 -4.76 9.43
C LYS A 199 18.12 -4.77 7.92
N PHE A 200 17.11 -5.17 7.16
CA PHE A 200 17.24 -5.34 5.71
C PHE A 200 15.90 -5.08 5.02
N ILE A 201 15.95 -4.47 3.84
CA ILE A 201 14.81 -4.27 2.96
C ILE A 201 15.12 -4.90 1.61
N ASP A 202 14.26 -5.83 1.18
CA ASP A 202 14.41 -6.50 -0.11
C ASP A 202 13.93 -5.62 -1.27
N THR A 203 14.88 -5.25 -2.14
CA THR A 203 14.69 -4.45 -3.36
C THR A 203 14.87 -5.28 -4.63
N THR A 204 14.82 -6.61 -4.53
CA THR A 204 14.80 -7.48 -5.72
C THR A 204 13.62 -7.19 -6.63
N SER A 205 13.77 -7.48 -7.92
CA SER A 205 12.68 -7.37 -8.90
C SER A 205 11.42 -8.10 -8.44
N LYS A 206 10.28 -7.44 -8.60
CA LYS A 206 8.94 -8.01 -8.39
C LYS A 206 8.25 -8.38 -9.70
N PHE A 207 8.95 -8.23 -10.83
CA PHE A 207 8.51 -8.69 -12.15
C PHE A 207 9.19 -10.02 -12.47
N GLY A 208 8.60 -11.11 -11.99
CA GLY A 208 9.20 -12.45 -12.00
C GLY A 208 9.93 -12.77 -10.70
N HIS A 209 10.96 -13.61 -10.77
CA HIS A 209 11.77 -14.01 -9.62
C HIS A 209 13.06 -13.17 -9.56
N GLY A 210 13.09 -12.15 -8.71
CA GLY A 210 14.26 -11.31 -8.51
C GLY A 210 15.37 -12.03 -7.74
N ARG A 211 16.62 -11.85 -8.17
CA ARG A 211 17.82 -12.48 -7.58
C ARG A 211 18.85 -11.51 -7.00
N PHE A 212 18.84 -10.27 -7.45
CA PHE A 212 19.80 -9.23 -7.09
C PHE A 212 19.05 -8.05 -6.45
N GLN A 213 19.67 -7.39 -5.48
CA GLN A 213 19.10 -6.23 -4.78
C GLN A 213 19.31 -4.95 -5.57
N THR A 214 20.46 -4.82 -6.24
CA THR A 214 20.85 -3.62 -6.99
C THR A 214 21.31 -3.95 -8.41
N VAL A 215 21.37 -2.93 -9.27
CA VAL A 215 21.87 -3.10 -10.65
C VAL A 215 23.38 -3.30 -10.63
N GLU A 216 24.06 -2.64 -9.70
CA GLU A 216 25.49 -2.72 -9.46
C GLU A 216 25.89 -4.15 -9.08
N GLU A 217 25.19 -4.75 -8.10
CA GLU A 217 25.39 -6.15 -7.71
C GLU A 217 25.16 -7.10 -8.88
N LYS A 218 24.09 -6.91 -9.65
CA LYS A 218 23.80 -7.74 -10.83
C LYS A 218 24.90 -7.64 -11.89
N LYS A 219 25.38 -6.43 -12.18
CA LYS A 219 26.45 -6.21 -13.17
C LYS A 219 27.77 -6.81 -12.69
N ALA A 220 28.10 -6.65 -11.41
CA ALA A 220 29.30 -7.25 -10.82
C ALA A 220 29.26 -8.79 -10.90
N PHE A 221 28.11 -9.40 -10.63
CA PHE A 221 27.94 -10.84 -10.73
C PHE A 221 27.97 -11.36 -12.18
N MET A 222 27.28 -10.69 -13.10
CA MET A 222 27.16 -11.15 -14.50
C MET A 222 28.40 -10.84 -15.35
N GLY A 223 29.21 -9.86 -14.97
CA GLY A 223 30.31 -9.37 -15.78
C GLY A 223 29.85 -8.61 -17.04
N PRO A 224 30.79 -8.27 -17.94
CA PRO A 224 30.49 -7.55 -19.17
C PRO A 224 29.68 -8.42 -20.15
N LEU A 225 28.52 -7.92 -20.58
CA LEU A 225 27.68 -8.61 -21.56
C LEU A 225 27.98 -8.14 -22.98
N LYS A 226 27.53 -8.90 -23.99
CA LYS A 226 27.69 -8.55 -25.41
C LYS A 226 27.24 -7.11 -25.72
N LYS A 227 26.07 -6.71 -25.21
CA LYS A 227 25.53 -5.36 -25.42
C LYS A 227 26.43 -4.26 -24.85
N ASP A 228 27.07 -4.50 -23.71
CA ASP A 228 27.90 -3.51 -23.05
C ASP A 228 29.22 -3.33 -23.82
N ARG A 229 29.74 -4.41 -24.44
CA ARG A 229 30.89 -4.36 -25.34
C ARG A 229 30.60 -3.56 -26.62
N VAL A 230 29.46 -3.84 -27.25
CA VAL A 230 29.02 -3.12 -28.46
C VAL A 230 28.87 -1.63 -28.17
N THR A 231 28.19 -1.25 -27.08
CA THR A 231 28.06 0.16 -26.71
C THR A 231 29.41 0.82 -26.46
N LYS A 232 30.37 0.10 -25.84
CA LYS A 232 31.72 0.62 -25.62
C LYS A 232 32.47 0.86 -26.93
N GLU A 233 32.36 -0.07 -27.87
CA GLU A 233 32.94 0.04 -29.23
C GLU A 233 32.31 1.17 -30.05
N GLU A 234 31.00 1.42 -29.90
CA GLU A 234 30.31 2.54 -30.57
C GLU A 234 30.66 3.92 -29.99
N THR A 235 30.99 3.98 -28.69
CA THR A 235 31.35 5.24 -28.00
C THR A 235 32.84 5.58 -28.03
N ALA A 236 33.69 4.67 -28.50
CA ALA A 236 35.13 4.84 -28.62
C ALA A 236 35.49 5.43 -29.99
#